data_AF-A0A9W4RBI9-F1
#
_entry.id   AF-A0A9W4RBI9-F1
#
_cell.length_a   1.000
_cell.length_b   1.000
_cell.length_c   1.000
_cell.angle_alpha   90.00
_cell.angle_beta   90.00
_cell.angle_gamma   90.00
#
_symmetry.space_group_name_H-M   'P 1'
#
loop_
_entity.id
_entity.type
_entity.pdbx_description
1 polymer ?
#
loop_
_entity_poly.entity_id
_entity_poly.type
_entity_poly.pdbx_seq_one_letter_code
_entity_poly.pdbx_strand_id
1 'polypeptide(L)'
;MTISASDFALSKPADSAYNLANISDFNSLIAQSQKFNVPVFALTNSQIEQVGKILDTMGESRDNFKETFDKLAASVEIIAGI
;
A
#
# COMPACT_ATOMS: atom_id res chain seq x y z
N MET A 1 -23.50 -10.99 11.93
CA MET A 1 -22.71 -12.17 11.50
C MET A 1 -21.68 -12.44 12.58
N THR A 2 -21.33 -13.70 12.83
CA THR A 2 -20.42 -14.09 13.92
C THR A 2 -19.56 -15.26 13.45
N ILE A 3 -18.27 -15.27 13.79
CA ILE A 3 -17.29 -16.28 13.36
C ILE A 3 -16.82 -17.11 14.57
N SER A 4 -16.31 -18.32 14.36
CA SER A 4 -15.80 -19.15 15.46
C SER A 4 -14.31 -18.89 15.76
N ALA A 5 -13.86 -19.28 16.96
CA ALA A 5 -12.46 -19.11 17.38
C ALA A 5 -11.45 -19.90 16.52
N SER A 6 -11.88 -21.02 15.92
CA SER A 6 -11.09 -21.81 14.96
C SER A 6 -10.98 -21.12 13.59
N ASP A 7 -12.05 -20.47 13.12
CA ASP A 7 -12.04 -19.75 11.84
C ASP A 7 -11.14 -18.51 11.92
N PHE A 8 -11.11 -17.86 13.08
CA PHE A 8 -10.21 -16.74 13.35
C PHE A 8 -8.73 -17.16 13.41
N ALA A 9 -8.41 -18.29 14.05
CA ALA A 9 -7.04 -18.77 14.20
C ALA A 9 -6.37 -19.22 12.89
N LEU A 10 -7.14 -19.46 11.83
CA LEU A 10 -6.64 -19.68 10.46
C LEU A 10 -6.22 -18.39 9.75
N SER A 11 -6.64 -17.21 10.24
CA SER A 11 -6.27 -15.93 9.63
C SER A 11 -4.89 -15.44 10.12
N LYS A 12 -4.00 -15.14 9.17
CA LYS A 12 -2.69 -14.51 9.36
C LYS A 12 -2.51 -13.45 8.26
N PRO A 13 -1.62 -12.45 8.44
CA PRO A 13 -1.76 -11.23 9.24
C PRO A 13 -2.33 -10.04 8.40
N ALA A 14 -2.71 -8.86 8.92
CA ALA A 14 -2.88 -8.33 10.29
C ALA A 14 -3.60 -6.95 10.22
N ASP A 15 -4.07 -6.35 11.32
CA ASP A 15 -4.17 -6.86 12.70
C ASP A 15 -5.57 -7.41 12.99
N SER A 16 -6.61 -6.78 12.44
CA SER A 16 -7.99 -7.23 12.58
C SER A 16 -8.25 -8.46 11.72
N ALA A 17 -9.20 -9.30 12.14
CA ALA A 17 -9.74 -10.37 11.32
C ALA A 17 -10.04 -9.84 9.90
N TYR A 18 -9.57 -10.55 8.87
CA TYR A 18 -9.80 -10.25 7.46
C TYR A 18 -9.14 -8.96 6.91
N ASN A 19 -8.21 -8.32 7.62
CA ASN A 19 -7.38 -7.25 7.07
C ASN A 19 -6.03 -7.79 6.57
N LEU A 20 -5.71 -7.54 5.29
CA LEU A 20 -4.48 -7.98 4.64
C LEU A 20 -3.39 -6.90 4.56
N ALA A 21 -3.79 -5.62 4.54
CA ALA A 21 -2.89 -4.47 4.55
C ALA A 21 -3.64 -3.17 4.85
N ASN A 22 -2.99 -2.28 5.62
CA ASN A 22 -3.48 -0.93 5.86
C ASN A 22 -2.71 0.06 4.98
N ILE A 23 -3.37 0.59 3.94
CA ILE A 23 -2.77 1.53 2.99
C ILE A 23 -3.05 2.96 3.48
N SER A 24 -1.97 3.73 3.70
CA SER A 24 -2.05 5.14 4.06
C SER A 24 -2.58 5.99 2.91
N ASP A 25 -3.14 7.17 3.21
CA ASP A 25 -3.62 8.10 2.19
C ASP A 25 -2.48 8.50 1.21
N PHE A 26 -2.79 8.53 -0.08
CA PHE A 26 -1.87 8.90 -1.14
C PHE A 26 -1.59 10.42 -1.20
N ASN A 27 -2.36 11.24 -0.49
CA ASN A 27 -2.24 12.70 -0.51
C ASN A 27 -2.25 13.22 -1.96
N SER A 28 -1.35 14.14 -2.32
CA SER A 28 -1.22 14.65 -3.68
C SER A 28 -0.63 13.65 -4.70
N LEU A 29 -0.06 12.52 -4.25
CA LEU A 29 0.55 11.53 -5.16
C LEU A 29 -0.48 10.88 -6.09
N ILE A 30 -1.74 10.71 -5.65
CA ILE A 30 -2.77 10.12 -6.51
C ILE A 30 -3.08 11.00 -7.73
N ALA A 31 -3.07 12.33 -7.56
CA ALA A 31 -3.28 13.26 -8.67
C ALA A 31 -2.12 13.19 -9.68
N GLN A 32 -0.88 13.06 -9.19
CA GLN A 32 0.29 12.90 -10.05
C GLN A 32 0.32 11.54 -10.75
N SER A 33 -0.05 10.47 -10.05
CA SER A 33 -0.22 9.12 -10.61
C SER A 33 -1.22 9.12 -11.77
N GLN A 34 -2.36 9.80 -11.60
CA GLN A 34 -3.37 9.99 -12.65
C GLN A 34 -2.86 10.86 -13.81
N LYS A 35 -2.20 11.99 -13.51
CA LYS A 35 -1.66 12.93 -14.52
C LYS A 35 -0.62 12.28 -15.42
N PHE A 36 0.30 11.49 -14.86
CA PHE A 36 1.38 10.84 -15.60
C PHE A 36 1.03 9.39 -16.02
N ASN A 37 -0.15 8.89 -15.68
CA ASN A 37 -0.64 7.54 -15.95
C ASN A 37 0.34 6.43 -15.52
N VAL A 38 0.91 6.57 -14.32
CA VAL A 38 1.81 5.60 -13.69
C VAL A 38 1.31 5.25 -12.29
N PRO A 39 1.52 4.03 -11.77
CA PRO A 39 1.18 3.68 -10.39
C PRO A 39 1.83 4.64 -9.38
N VAL A 40 1.17 4.91 -8.25
CA VAL A 40 1.69 5.81 -7.20
C VAL A 40 3.12 5.44 -6.80
N PHE A 41 3.40 4.16 -6.52
CA PHE A 41 4.73 3.66 -6.15
C PHE A 41 5.80 3.81 -7.25
N ALA A 42 5.41 4.08 -8.50
CA ALA A 42 6.30 4.22 -9.66
C ALA A 42 6.55 5.70 -10.05
N LEU A 43 5.99 6.67 -9.32
CA LEU A 43 6.22 8.09 -9.57
C LEU A 43 7.69 8.47 -9.34
N THR A 44 8.33 9.01 -10.38
CA THR A 44 9.67 9.60 -10.26
C THR A 44 9.61 10.93 -9.52
N ASN A 45 10.73 11.36 -8.91
CA ASN A 45 10.81 12.64 -8.21
C ASN A 45 10.45 13.83 -9.11
N SER A 46 10.76 13.75 -10.41
CA SER A 46 10.32 14.71 -11.43
C SER A 46 8.81 14.76 -11.66
N GLN A 47 8.11 13.62 -11.53
CA GLN A 47 6.65 13.52 -11.70
C GLN A 47 5.87 13.88 -10.42
N ILE A 48 6.52 13.92 -9.26
CA ILE A 48 5.91 14.46 -8.04
C ILE A 48 5.70 15.99 -8.18
N GLU A 49 6.54 16.69 -8.96
CA GLU A 49 6.51 18.14 -9.21
C GLU A 49 6.50 19.00 -7.93
N GLN A 50 7.11 18.49 -6.86
CA GLN A 50 7.35 19.22 -5.61
C GLN A 50 8.85 19.50 -5.43
N VAL A 51 9.19 20.41 -4.51
CA VAL A 51 10.57 20.81 -4.23
C VAL A 51 10.85 20.89 -2.73
N GLY A 52 12.13 20.72 -2.37
CA GLY A 52 12.59 20.71 -0.98
C GLY A 52 11.89 19.64 -0.13
N LYS A 53 11.69 19.93 1.16
CA LYS A 53 11.18 18.97 2.16
C LYS A 53 9.86 18.28 1.77
N ILE A 54 9.02 18.90 0.96
CA ILE A 54 7.76 18.30 0.48
C ILE A 54 8.06 17.15 -0.49
N LEU A 55 9.04 17.30 -1.37
CA LEU A 55 9.48 16.24 -2.29
C LEU A 55 10.03 15.04 -1.51
N ASP A 56 10.84 15.31 -0.48
CA ASP A 56 11.43 14.27 0.38
C ASP A 56 10.33 13.46 1.09
N THR A 57 9.40 14.14 1.78
CA THR A 57 8.27 13.49 2.46
C THR A 57 7.32 12.76 1.50
N MET A 58 7.09 13.29 0.30
CA MET A 58 6.29 12.59 -0.73
C MET A 58 7.03 11.39 -1.32
N GLY A 59 8.36 11.44 -1.43
CA GLY A 59 9.21 10.29 -1.78
C GLY A 59 9.14 9.18 -0.73
N GLU A 60 9.30 9.53 0.55
CA GLU A 60 9.13 8.60 1.67
C GLU A 60 7.72 7.97 1.68
N SER A 61 6.66 8.77 1.44
CA SER A 61 5.28 8.29 1.36
C SER A 61 5.06 7.33 0.18
N ARG A 62 5.66 7.61 -0.99
CA ARG A 62 5.66 6.70 -2.15
C ARG A 62 6.34 5.37 -1.82
N ASP A 63 7.50 5.42 -1.18
CA ASP A 63 8.34 4.24 -0.94
C ASP A 63 7.75 3.35 0.17
N ASN A 64 7.19 3.96 1.23
CA ASN A 64 6.40 3.26 2.26
C ASN A 64 5.13 2.61 1.67
N PHE A 65 4.47 3.25 0.71
CA PHE A 65 3.36 2.63 -0.01
C PHE A 65 3.82 1.43 -0.84
N LYS A 66 4.97 1.53 -1.53
CA LYS A 66 5.54 0.40 -2.27
C LYS A 66 5.77 -0.81 -1.35
N GLU A 67 6.39 -0.62 -0.19
CA GLU A 67 6.64 -1.71 0.76
C GLU A 67 5.33 -2.34 1.27
N THR A 68 4.31 -1.51 1.53
CA THR A 68 2.98 -1.98 1.94
C THR A 68 2.29 -2.77 0.82
N PHE A 69 2.43 -2.33 -0.43
CA PHE A 69 1.89 -2.99 -1.60
C PHE A 69 2.57 -4.33 -1.90
N ASP A 70 3.91 -4.39 -1.80
CA ASP A 70 4.67 -5.63 -1.96
C ASP A 70 4.28 -6.67 -0.89
N LYS A 71 4.10 -6.24 0.37
CA LYS A 71 3.60 -7.10 1.47
C LYS A 71 2.18 -7.61 1.21
N LEU A 72 1.29 -6.75 0.72
CA LEU A 72 -0.07 -7.16 0.34
C LEU A 72 -0.05 -8.20 -0.78
N ALA A 73 0.77 -8.00 -1.81
CA ALA A 73 0.92 -8.94 -2.92
C ALA A 73 1.40 -10.31 -2.43
N ALA A 74 2.45 -10.36 -1.61
CA ALA A 74 2.95 -11.61 -1.02
C ALA A 74 1.90 -12.32 -0.14
N SER A 75 1.12 -11.57 0.65
CA SER A 75 -0.01 -12.15 1.41
C SER A 75 -1.08 -12.75 0.50
N VAL A 76 -1.39 -12.09 -0.63
CA VAL A 76 -2.36 -12.61 -1.62
C VAL A 76 -1.82 -13.87 -2.32
N GLU A 77 -0.55 -13.90 -2.71
CA GLU A 77 0.10 -15.09 -3.29
C GLU A 77 0.02 -16.30 -2.35
N ILE A 78 0.38 -16.10 -1.07
CA ILE A 78 0.31 -17.14 -0.02
C ILE A 78 -1.13 -17.67 0.17
N ILE A 79 -2.14 -16.79 0.13
CA ILE A 79 -3.55 -17.18 0.29
C ILE A 79 -4.11 -17.87 -0.96
N ALA A 80 -3.67 -17.44 -2.16
CA ALA A 80 -4.10 -17.99 -3.43
C ALA A 80 -3.38 -19.31 -3.81
N GLY A 81 -2.22 -19.58 -3.21
CA GLY A 81 -1.45 -20.82 -3.45
C GLY A 81 -0.72 -20.83 -4.80
N ILE A 82 -0.24 -19.67 -5.24
CA ILE A 82 0.54 -19.45 -6.47
C ILE A 82 2.01 -19.14 -6.18
#